data_AF-A0A328TE79-F1
#
_entry.id   AF-A0A328TE79-F1
#
_cell.length_a   1.000
_cell.length_b   1.000
_cell.length_c   1.000
_cell.angle_alpha   90.00
_cell.angle_beta   90.00
_cell.angle_gamma   90.00
#
_symmetry.space_group_name_H-M   'P 1'
#
loop_
_entity.id
_entity.type
_entity.pdbx_description
1 polymer ?
#
loop_
_entity_poly.entity_id
_entity_poly.type
_entity_poly.pdbx_seq_one_letter_code
_entity_poly.pdbx_strand_id
1 'polypeptide(L)' 'MGAGEGLDFDLLTMTDTETITQKTGHLAWCALIALHLAKLDGQASSESQENFFLTRWLSTALKQHRFPREVAPDIEWL' A
#
# COMPACT_ATOMS: atom_id res chain seq x y z
N MET A 1 -1.32 -37.42 -26.81
CA MET A 1 -1.91 -37.59 -25.47
C MET A 1 -0.87 -37.14 -24.45
N GLY A 2 -1.14 -36.02 -23.78
CA GLY A 2 -0.55 -35.64 -22.48
C GLY A 2 0.93 -35.24 -22.43
N ALA A 3 1.18 -33.94 -22.25
CA ALA A 3 1.85 -33.38 -21.06
C ALA A 3 2.56 -32.06 -21.43
N GLY A 4 1.86 -30.93 -21.29
CA GLY A 4 2.44 -29.60 -21.55
C GLY A 4 1.68 -28.43 -20.92
N GLU A 5 0.89 -28.64 -19.87
CA GLU A 5 0.02 -27.60 -19.27
C GLU A 5 0.21 -27.44 -17.75
N GLY A 6 1.38 -27.81 -17.21
CA GLY A 6 1.62 -27.82 -15.75
C GLY A 6 2.55 -26.75 -15.19
N LEU A 7 3.13 -25.87 -16.01
CA LEU A 7 4.17 -24.92 -15.55
C LEU A 7 3.82 -23.44 -15.74
N ASP A 8 2.71 -23.12 -16.41
CA ASP A 8 2.27 -21.74 -16.66
C ASP A 8 1.37 -21.21 -15.51
N PHE A 9 0.59 -22.10 -14.88
CA PHE A 9 -0.32 -21.73 -13.79
C PHE A 9 0.39 -21.44 -12.46
N ASP A 10 1.50 -22.13 -12.16
CA ASP A 10 2.30 -21.88 -10.95
C ASP A 10 3.21 -20.64 -11.07
N LEU A 11 3.71 -20.32 -12.27
CA LEU A 11 4.59 -19.14 -12.45
C LEU A 11 3.82 -17.82 -12.32
N LEU A 12 2.55 -17.78 -12.77
CA LEU A 12 1.69 -16.60 -12.66
C LEU A 12 1.23 -16.32 -11.21
N THR A 13 1.04 -17.38 -10.40
CA THR A 13 0.63 -17.26 -8.98
C THR A 13 1.81 -16.95 -8.04
N MET A 14 3.02 -17.41 -8.37
CA MET A 14 4.24 -17.05 -7.61
C MET A 14 4.66 -15.59 -7.81
N THR A 15 4.41 -14.99 -8.98
CA THR A 15 4.73 -13.57 -9.20
C THR A 15 3.73 -12.59 -8.58
N ASP A 16 2.50 -13.02 -8.30
CA ASP A 16 1.45 -12.12 -7.80
C ASP A 16 1.69 -11.73 -6.33
N THR A 17 2.14 -12.67 -5.51
CA THR A 17 2.37 -12.48 -4.07
C THR A 17 3.62 -11.67 -3.73
N GLU A 18 4.70 -11.81 -4.53
CA GLU A 18 5.88 -10.92 -4.41
C GLU A 18 5.52 -9.46 -4.67
N THR A 19 4.54 -9.20 -5.55
CA THR A 19 4.14 -7.83 -5.88
C THR A 19 3.32 -7.18 -4.78
N ILE A 20 2.41 -7.88 -4.11
CA ILE A 20 1.55 -7.27 -3.08
C ILE A 20 2.38 -6.79 -1.89
N THR A 21 3.37 -7.58 -1.45
CA THR A 21 4.29 -7.20 -0.36
C THR A 21 5.17 -6.01 -0.75
N GLN A 22 5.64 -5.95 -2.00
CA GLN A 22 6.38 -4.79 -2.51
C GLN A 22 5.49 -3.55 -2.63
N LYS A 23 4.25 -3.70 -3.10
CA LYS A 23 3.27 -2.62 -3.28
C LYS A 23 2.84 -2.03 -1.93
N THR A 24 2.54 -2.88 -0.94
CA THR A 24 2.27 -2.46 0.44
C THR A 24 3.51 -1.88 1.13
N GLY A 25 4.69 -2.45 0.89
CA GLY A 25 5.95 -1.89 1.40
C GLY A 25 6.25 -0.48 0.87
N HIS A 26 6.03 -0.24 -0.43
CA HIS A 26 6.16 1.09 -1.03
C HIS A 26 5.12 2.08 -0.47
N LEU A 27 3.88 1.63 -0.26
CA LEU A 27 2.85 2.43 0.40
C LEU A 27 3.25 2.82 1.83
N ALA A 28 3.72 1.85 2.63
CA ALA A 28 4.16 2.09 3.99
C ALA A 28 5.33 3.08 4.02
N TRP A 29 6.31 2.91 3.12
CA TRP A 29 7.41 3.87 2.96
C TRP A 29 6.90 5.27 2.62
N CYS A 30 6.01 5.41 1.63
CA CYS A 30 5.43 6.71 1.26
C CYS A 30 4.66 7.35 2.42
N ALA A 31 3.88 6.58 3.17
CA ALA A 31 3.13 7.06 4.33
C ALA A 31 4.07 7.57 5.44
N LEU A 32 5.15 6.83 5.72
CA LEU A 32 6.17 7.22 6.71
C LEU A 32 6.90 8.49 6.32
N ILE A 33 7.28 8.65 5.04
CA ILE A 33 7.92 9.87 4.55
C ILE A 33 6.94 11.05 4.61
N ALA A 34 5.69 10.87 4.19
CA ALA A 34 4.67 11.92 4.29
C ALA A 34 4.43 12.35 5.75
N LEU A 35 4.39 11.38 6.68
CA LEU A 35 4.27 11.65 8.11
C LEU A 35 5.48 12.40 8.65
N HIS A 36 6.71 12.01 8.25
CA HIS A 36 7.92 12.72 8.64
C HIS A 36 7.91 14.18 8.17
N LEU A 37 7.47 14.44 6.93
CA LEU A 37 7.30 15.80 6.41
C LEU A 37 6.26 16.59 7.21
N ALA A 38 5.13 15.98 7.55
CA ALA A 38 4.10 16.61 8.38
C ALA A 38 4.60 16.91 9.81
N LYS A 39 5.48 16.06 10.36
CA LYS A 39 6.16 16.32 11.65
C LYS A 39 7.06 17.55 11.57
N LEU A 40 7.84 17.67 10.50
CA LEU A 40 8.71 18.84 10.28
C LEU A 40 7.91 20.14 10.10
N ASP A 41 6.72 20.07 9.50
CA ASP A 41 5.80 21.21 9.35
C ASP A 41 5.03 21.54 10.66
N GLY A 42 5.20 20.73 11.72
CA GLY A 42 4.49 20.91 12.98
C GLY A 42 3.02 20.47 12.97
N GLN A 43 2.58 19.75 11.92
CA GLN A 43 1.20 19.27 11.75
C GLN A 43 0.93 17.94 12.47
N ALA A 44 1.97 17.24 12.93
CA ALA A 44 1.87 15.89 13.50
C ALA A 44 2.75 15.71 14.74
N SER A 45 2.59 16.58 15.74
CA SER A 45 3.46 16.59 16.95
C SER A 45 3.03 15.63 18.07
N SER A 46 1.89 14.94 17.93
CA SER A 46 1.33 14.00 18.91
C SER A 46 0.82 12.77 18.19
N GLU A 47 0.87 11.60 18.84
CA GLU A 47 0.39 10.33 18.31
C GLU A 47 -1.02 10.41 17.71
N SER A 48 -1.94 11.15 18.33
CA SER A 48 -3.29 11.35 17.78
C SER A 48 -3.30 12.15 16.47
N GLN A 49 -2.41 13.14 16.33
CA GLN A 49 -2.25 13.93 15.11
C GLN A 49 -1.57 13.11 14.01
N GLU A 50 -0.61 12.26 14.37
CA GLU A 50 0.03 11.33 13.44
C GLU A 50 -1.00 10.35 12.86
N ASN A 51 -1.82 9.74 13.72
CA ASN A 51 -2.89 8.83 13.31
C ASN A 51 -3.91 9.55 12.42
N PHE A 52 -4.35 10.74 12.80
CA PHE A 52 -5.28 11.53 11.99
C PHE A 52 -4.70 11.91 10.62
N PHE A 53 -3.42 12.30 10.58
CA PHE A 53 -2.72 12.59 9.33
C PHE A 53 -2.67 11.36 8.43
N LEU A 54 -2.30 10.19 8.97
CA LEU A 54 -2.22 8.95 8.21
C LEU A 54 -3.57 8.54 7.62
N THR A 55 -4.65 8.54 8.39
CA THR A 55 -6.00 8.22 7.89
C THR A 55 -6.41 9.19 6.76
N ARG A 56 -6.18 10.49 6.94
CA ARG A 56 -6.49 11.49 5.90
C ARG A 56 -5.62 11.31 4.65
N TRP A 57 -4.34 11.07 4.83
CA TRP A 57 -3.38 10.87 3.75
C TRP A 57 -3.73 9.61 2.94
N LEU A 58 -4.04 8.52 3.62
CA LEU A 58 -4.48 7.25 3.03
C LEU A 58 -5.80 7.41 2.26
N SER A 59 -6.81 8.04 2.86
CA SER A 59 -8.07 8.34 2.19
C SER A 59 -7.87 9.19 0.92
N THR A 60 -6.93 10.14 0.97
CA THR A 60 -6.59 10.98 -0.20
C THR A 60 -5.85 10.17 -1.27
N ALA A 61 -4.91 9.32 -0.87
CA ALA A 61 -4.16 8.46 -1.79
C ALA A 61 -5.06 7.44 -2.50
N LEU A 62 -6.06 6.90 -1.80
CA LEU A 62 -7.12 6.07 -2.36
C LEU A 62 -7.95 6.82 -3.41
N LYS A 63 -8.45 8.02 -3.08
CA LYS A 63 -9.24 8.86 -4.00
C LYS A 63 -8.47 9.24 -5.26
N GLN A 64 -7.15 9.39 -5.16
CA GLN A 64 -6.29 9.71 -6.28
C GLN A 64 -5.86 8.47 -7.10
N HIS A 65 -6.26 7.26 -6.69
CA HIS A 65 -5.83 6.00 -7.30
C HIS A 65 -4.30 5.90 -7.44
N ARG A 66 -3.55 6.42 -6.45
CA ARG A 66 -2.08 6.50 -6.48
C ARG A 66 -1.41 5.14 -6.26
N PHE A 67 -2.18 4.16 -5.81
CA PHE A 67 -1.74 2.80 -5.53
C PHE A 67 -2.59 1.77 -6.29
N PRO A 68 -2.02 0.60 -6.61
CA PRO A 68 -2.74 -0.49 -7.26
C PRO A 68 -3.96 -0.93 -6.44
N ARG A 69 -5.03 -1.36 -7.12
CA ARG A 69 -6.31 -1.73 -6.48
C ARG A 69 -6.18 -2.85 -5.46
N GLU A 70 -5.14 -3.66 -5.53
CA GLU A 70 -4.88 -4.76 -4.61
C GLU A 70 -4.70 -4.31 -3.15
N VAL A 71 -4.17 -3.10 -2.92
CA VAL A 71 -3.98 -2.54 -1.56
C VAL A 71 -5.14 -1.63 -1.13
N ALA A 72 -6.08 -1.36 -2.03
CA ALA A 72 -7.21 -0.47 -1.73
C ALA A 72 -8.19 -1.02 -0.66
N PRO A 73 -8.54 -2.32 -0.63
CA PRO A 73 -9.46 -2.86 0.37
C PRO A 73 -8.90 -2.76 1.80
N ASP A 74 -7.58 -2.93 1.97
CA ASP A 74 -6.91 -2.83 3.28
C ASP A 74 -6.97 -1.41 3.86
N ILE A 75 -7.04 -0.41 2.99
CA ILE A 75 -7.06 1.00 3.37
C ILE A 75 -8.50 1.52 3.49
N GLU A 76 -9.44 0.97 2.71
CA GLU A 76 -10.87 1.35 2.76
C GLU A 76 -11.51 1.00 4.11
N TRP A 77 -10.93 0.04 4.85
CA TRP A 77 -11.39 -0.37 6.17
C TRP A 77 -10.86 0.51 7.33
N LEU A 78 -9.93 1.45 7.06
CA LEU A 78 -9.33 2.39 8.03
C LEU A 78 -10.07 3.74 8.09
#